data_AF-A0A9D1WBY3-F1
#
_entry.id   AF-A0A9D1WBY3-F1
#
_cell.length_a   1.000
_cell.length_b   1.000
_cell.length_c   1.000
_cell.angle_alpha   90.00
_cell.angle_beta   90.00
_cell.angle_gamma   90.00
#
_symmetry.space_group_name_H-M   'P 1'
#
loop_
_entity.id
_entity.type
_entity.pdbx_description
1 polymer ?
#
loop_
_entity_poly.entity_id
_entity_poly.type
_entity_poly.pdbx_seq_one_letter_code
_entity_poly.pdbx_strand_id
1 'polypeptide(L)'
;MGMCEALVILGPTASGKSALSLKLAQILRSEIISLDSALVYRGMDVGTAKPSKEELAICPHHLIDICDPSESYSAANFRNDCIRLVGEIRARGALPIICGGTMMYYKALVDGLSPLPETSPEVREQVQAMAAAEGWPSVHEKLKTIDPPLYQKLAPLDKQRVARALEVYLMTGRPMSSYFGEKKNACPFSRLELVLLPQDNDRTHLRELIRQRFEHMLKHGLIAETQELLDRGIDANAPAMRAVGYRQVAMYLQGEVSYDEMVELGVIATARLAKHQMTWLRGGLKDATAAGAASAASAADAAAADSAADAATSSADAAAGDAVYSERHYLTIEDEHKWDQVLAILQQHPQLWAFHY
;
A
#
# COMPACT_ATOMS: atom_id res chain seq x y z
N MET A 1 -19.14 -1.40 -24.38
CA MET A 1 -18.69 -1.13 -22.99
C MET A 1 -17.53 -2.08 -22.72
N GLY A 2 -16.39 -1.55 -22.26
CA GLY A 2 -15.19 -2.36 -22.03
C GLY A 2 -15.43 -3.39 -20.92
N MET A 3 -14.93 -4.60 -21.12
CA MET A 3 -15.08 -5.68 -20.13
C MET A 3 -14.29 -5.33 -18.86
N CYS A 4 -14.95 -5.33 -17.70
CA CYS A 4 -14.27 -5.20 -16.42
C CYS A 4 -13.46 -6.47 -16.12
N GLU A 5 -12.15 -6.32 -15.93
CA GLU A 5 -11.23 -7.43 -15.72
C GLU A 5 -10.96 -7.68 -14.25
N ALA A 6 -11.02 -6.65 -13.41
CA ALA A 6 -10.84 -6.75 -11.96
C ALA A 6 -11.79 -5.83 -11.18
N LEU A 7 -12.21 -6.28 -10.00
CA LEU A 7 -12.89 -5.44 -9.01
C LEU A 7 -11.87 -4.91 -8.00
N VAL A 8 -11.91 -3.62 -7.69
CA VAL A 8 -11.04 -3.01 -6.69
C VAL A 8 -11.89 -2.50 -5.54
N ILE A 9 -11.53 -2.84 -4.31
CA ILE A 9 -12.19 -2.39 -3.08
C ILE A 9 -11.18 -1.60 -2.25
N LEU A 10 -11.40 -0.28 -2.17
CA LEU A 10 -10.54 0.66 -1.45
C LEU A 10 -11.24 1.22 -0.22
N GLY A 11 -10.48 1.59 0.80
CA GLY A 11 -11.01 2.24 1.99
C GLY A 11 -10.00 2.37 3.12
N PRO A 12 -10.23 3.26 4.09
CA PRO A 12 -9.35 3.39 5.25
C PRO A 12 -9.38 2.13 6.12
N THR A 13 -8.39 1.96 6.99
CA THR A 13 -8.43 0.92 8.02
C THR A 13 -9.74 0.99 8.81
N ALA A 14 -10.28 -0.18 9.17
CA ALA A 14 -11.58 -0.34 9.83
C ALA A 14 -12.84 0.05 9.00
N SER A 15 -12.74 0.24 7.68
CA SER A 15 -13.92 0.53 6.84
C SER A 15 -14.77 -0.67 6.42
N GLY A 16 -14.41 -1.90 6.83
CA GLY A 16 -15.13 -3.12 6.45
C GLY A 16 -14.81 -3.67 5.04
N LYS A 17 -13.71 -3.23 4.41
CA LYS A 17 -13.27 -3.70 3.07
C LYS A 17 -13.21 -5.22 2.97
N SER A 18 -12.53 -5.86 3.93
CA SER A 18 -12.31 -7.30 3.95
C SER A 18 -13.64 -8.06 4.08
N ALA A 19 -14.54 -7.58 4.93
CA ALA A 19 -15.87 -8.16 5.04
C ALA A 19 -16.66 -8.06 3.73
N LEU A 20 -16.56 -6.92 3.03
CA LEU A 20 -17.19 -6.75 1.72
C LEU A 20 -16.57 -7.67 0.65
N SER A 21 -15.24 -7.80 0.60
CA SER A 21 -14.57 -8.67 -0.37
C SER A 21 -14.94 -10.14 -0.16
N LEU A 22 -15.02 -10.59 1.10
CA LEU A 22 -15.44 -11.96 1.43
C LEU A 22 -16.90 -12.20 1.09
N LYS A 23 -17.79 -11.24 1.35
CA LYS A 23 -19.22 -11.35 0.98
C LYS A 23 -19.40 -11.44 -0.53
N LEU A 24 -18.60 -10.72 -1.31
CA LEU A 24 -18.57 -10.83 -2.76
C LEU A 24 -18.02 -12.20 -3.21
N ALA A 25 -16.99 -12.71 -2.54
CA ALA A 25 -16.42 -14.02 -2.86
C ALA A 25 -17.35 -15.21 -2.60
N GLN A 26 -18.39 -15.02 -1.79
CA GLN A 26 -19.44 -16.03 -1.58
C GLN A 26 -20.43 -16.13 -2.74
N ILE A 27 -20.61 -15.06 -3.53
CA ILE A 27 -21.59 -15.01 -4.64
C ILE A 27 -20.92 -15.00 -6.03
N LEU A 28 -19.64 -14.64 -6.09
CA LEU A 28 -18.84 -14.63 -7.30
C LEU A 28 -17.66 -15.59 -7.13
N ARG A 29 -17.45 -16.46 -8.11
CA ARG A 29 -16.21 -17.21 -8.33
C ARG A 29 -15.06 -16.22 -8.50
N SER A 30 -14.40 -15.93 -7.40
CA SER A 30 -13.41 -14.86 -7.31
C SER A 30 -12.25 -15.25 -6.40
N GLU A 31 -11.14 -14.55 -6.57
CA GLU A 31 -9.94 -14.70 -5.76
C GLU A 31 -9.49 -13.30 -5.32
N ILE A 32 -9.04 -13.17 -4.07
CA ILE A 32 -8.70 -11.88 -3.47
C ILE A 32 -7.20 -11.63 -3.59
N ILE A 33 -6.80 -10.47 -4.11
CA ILE A 33 -5.43 -9.97 -4.07
C ILE A 33 -5.35 -8.91 -2.97
N SER A 34 -4.53 -9.17 -1.94
CA SER A 34 -4.32 -8.22 -0.84
C SER A 34 -3.55 -6.98 -1.32
N LEU A 35 -4.16 -5.80 -1.16
CA LEU A 35 -3.55 -4.48 -1.37
C LEU A 35 -3.14 -3.88 0.00
N ASP A 36 -2.24 -4.58 0.68
CA ASP A 36 -1.75 -4.19 2.00
C ASP A 36 -0.24 -4.44 2.09
N SER A 37 0.50 -3.49 2.67
CA SER A 37 1.95 -3.56 2.78
C SER A 37 2.45 -4.31 4.02
N ALA A 38 1.57 -4.63 4.95
CA ALA A 38 1.91 -5.36 6.18
C ALA A 38 1.46 -6.83 6.10
N LEU A 39 0.33 -7.13 5.45
CA LEU A 39 -0.16 -8.52 5.31
C LEU A 39 0.77 -9.46 4.53
N VAL A 40 1.70 -8.89 3.76
CA VAL A 40 2.70 -9.66 3.00
C VAL A 40 3.69 -10.41 3.88
N TYR A 41 3.89 -9.99 5.15
CA TYR A 41 4.91 -10.55 6.03
C TYR A 41 4.42 -11.75 6.84
N ARG A 42 5.23 -12.82 6.85
CA ARG A 42 5.03 -14.03 7.64
C ARG A 42 5.24 -13.78 9.14
N GLY A 43 4.38 -14.36 9.97
CA GLY A 43 4.46 -14.23 11.43
C GLY A 43 4.07 -12.84 11.94
N MET A 44 3.36 -12.07 11.13
CA MET A 44 2.81 -10.76 11.46
C MET A 44 1.30 -10.80 11.27
N ASP A 45 0.58 -11.40 12.20
CA ASP A 45 -0.83 -11.79 12.03
C ASP A 45 -1.75 -10.90 12.88
N VAL A 46 -1.46 -10.79 14.18
CA VAL A 46 -2.30 -10.06 15.14
C VAL A 46 -2.24 -8.57 14.86
N GLY A 47 -1.03 -8.00 14.75
CA GLY A 47 -0.85 -6.56 14.56
C GLY A 47 -1.31 -6.05 13.20
N THR A 48 -1.42 -6.93 12.21
CA THR A 48 -1.90 -6.58 10.86
C THR A 48 -3.39 -6.85 10.67
N ALA A 49 -4.02 -7.52 11.66
CA ALA A 49 -5.35 -8.12 11.53
C ALA A 49 -5.48 -8.95 10.25
N LYS A 50 -4.54 -9.88 10.09
CA LYS A 50 -4.54 -10.84 8.99
C LYS A 50 -5.85 -11.65 9.01
N PRO A 51 -6.46 -11.92 7.85
CA PRO A 51 -7.67 -12.73 7.80
C PRO A 51 -7.49 -14.05 8.53
N SER A 52 -8.52 -14.49 9.25
CA SER A 52 -8.48 -15.75 10.00
C SER A 52 -8.40 -16.95 9.05
N LYS A 53 -8.07 -18.14 9.58
CA LYS A 53 -8.06 -19.37 8.77
C LYS A 53 -9.43 -19.66 8.15
N GLU A 54 -10.50 -19.35 8.85
CA GLU A 54 -11.87 -19.49 8.38
C GLU A 54 -12.17 -18.51 7.23
N GLU A 55 -11.70 -17.27 7.33
CA GLU A 55 -11.84 -16.27 6.25
C GLU A 55 -11.00 -16.63 5.01
N LEU A 56 -9.77 -17.10 5.21
CA LEU A 56 -8.89 -17.57 4.14
C LEU A 56 -9.44 -18.83 3.44
N ALA A 57 -10.27 -19.61 4.12
CA ALA A 57 -10.92 -20.80 3.56
C ALA A 57 -12.12 -20.46 2.64
N ILE A 58 -12.67 -19.23 2.70
CA ILE A 58 -13.80 -18.81 1.86
C ILE A 58 -13.40 -18.76 0.38
N CYS A 59 -12.24 -18.18 0.08
CA CYS A 59 -11.68 -18.10 -1.25
C CYS A 59 -10.16 -17.95 -1.22
N PRO A 60 -9.44 -18.28 -2.31
CA PRO A 60 -8.01 -18.00 -2.40
C PRO A 60 -7.69 -16.53 -2.13
N HIS A 61 -6.71 -16.29 -1.25
CA HIS A 61 -6.12 -14.98 -1.01
C HIS A 61 -4.66 -14.97 -1.46
N HIS A 62 -4.27 -13.92 -2.16
CA HIS A 62 -2.93 -13.72 -2.71
C HIS A 62 -2.25 -12.52 -2.04
N LEU A 63 -0.91 -12.52 -2.08
CA LEU A 63 -0.06 -11.47 -1.47
C LEU A 63 -0.25 -11.35 0.05
N ILE A 64 -0.45 -12.49 0.70
CA ILE A 64 -0.41 -12.66 2.15
C ILE A 64 0.67 -13.69 2.45
N ASP A 65 1.50 -13.47 3.47
CA ASP A 65 2.57 -14.41 3.87
C ASP A 65 3.62 -14.74 2.80
N ILE A 66 3.85 -13.81 1.88
CA ILE A 66 4.79 -13.98 0.75
C ILE A 66 6.23 -13.56 1.11
N CYS A 67 6.44 -12.72 2.12
CA CYS A 67 7.75 -12.21 2.52
C CYS A 67 8.12 -12.61 3.96
N ASP A 68 9.41 -12.79 4.24
CA ASP A 68 9.93 -12.80 5.61
C ASP A 68 10.01 -11.35 6.13
N PRO A 69 9.79 -11.09 7.43
CA PRO A 69 9.91 -9.73 8.00
C PRO A 69 11.29 -9.07 7.85
N SER A 70 12.36 -9.84 7.57
CA SER A 70 13.69 -9.31 7.25
C SER A 70 13.82 -8.81 5.80
N GLU A 71 12.91 -9.23 4.91
CA GLU A 71 12.88 -8.82 3.52
C GLU A 71 12.07 -7.53 3.36
N SER A 72 12.25 -6.84 2.22
CA SER A 72 11.45 -5.64 1.90
C SER A 72 10.50 -5.93 0.75
N TYR A 73 9.26 -5.45 0.85
CA TYR A 73 8.28 -5.52 -0.23
C TYR A 73 7.91 -4.13 -0.76
N SER A 74 8.15 -3.91 -2.04
CA SER A 74 8.04 -2.58 -2.66
C SER A 74 6.73 -2.38 -3.43
N ALA A 75 6.40 -1.12 -3.75
CA ALA A 75 5.28 -0.82 -4.65
C ALA A 75 5.49 -1.37 -6.08
N ALA A 76 6.75 -1.54 -6.50
CA ALA A 76 7.08 -2.15 -7.78
C ALA A 76 6.79 -3.66 -7.74
N ASN A 77 7.18 -4.34 -6.66
CA ASN A 77 6.90 -5.76 -6.44
C ASN A 77 5.39 -5.99 -6.48
N PHE A 78 4.64 -5.23 -5.66
CA PHE A 78 3.17 -5.29 -5.66
C PHE A 78 2.58 -5.09 -7.06
N ARG A 79 3.02 -4.08 -7.81
CA ARG A 79 2.50 -3.82 -9.15
C ARG A 79 2.71 -5.01 -10.07
N ASN A 80 3.93 -5.55 -10.10
CA ASN A 80 4.28 -6.67 -10.97
C ASN A 80 3.50 -7.93 -10.60
N ASP A 81 3.45 -8.26 -9.30
CA ASP A 81 2.71 -9.41 -8.80
C ASP A 81 1.20 -9.28 -9.02
N CYS A 82 0.63 -8.11 -8.76
CA CYS A 82 -0.79 -7.86 -8.98
C CYS A 82 -1.18 -8.01 -10.45
N ILE A 83 -0.40 -7.44 -11.38
CA ILE A 83 -0.65 -7.59 -12.83
C ILE A 83 -0.60 -9.06 -13.25
N ARG A 84 0.43 -9.78 -12.81
CA ARG A 84 0.58 -11.22 -13.08
C ARG A 84 -0.61 -12.01 -12.53
N LEU A 85 -0.97 -11.80 -11.26
CA LEU A 85 -2.06 -12.48 -10.59
C LEU A 85 -3.41 -12.21 -11.23
N VAL A 86 -3.68 -10.98 -11.67
CA VAL A 86 -4.91 -10.66 -12.42
C VAL A 86 -5.02 -11.54 -13.67
N GLY A 87 -3.94 -11.67 -14.45
CA GLY A 87 -3.92 -12.54 -15.62
C GLY A 87 -4.13 -14.02 -15.27
N GLU A 88 -3.44 -14.52 -14.25
CA GLU A 88 -3.53 -15.92 -13.80
C GLU A 88 -4.93 -16.29 -13.27
N ILE A 89 -5.53 -15.43 -12.43
CA ILE A 89 -6.88 -15.62 -11.87
C ILE A 89 -7.91 -15.64 -12.99
N ARG A 90 -7.79 -14.72 -13.96
CA ARG A 90 -8.67 -14.67 -15.14
C ARG A 90 -8.52 -15.93 -16.01
N ALA A 91 -7.30 -16.42 -16.20
CA ALA A 91 -7.06 -17.68 -16.93
C ALA A 91 -7.70 -18.89 -16.25
N ARG A 92 -7.88 -18.86 -14.91
CA ARG A 92 -8.63 -19.87 -14.14
C ARG A 92 -10.16 -19.68 -14.18
N GLY A 93 -10.66 -18.66 -14.89
CA GLY A 93 -12.08 -18.35 -14.98
C GLY A 93 -12.67 -17.76 -13.70
N ALA A 94 -11.86 -17.10 -12.87
CA ALA A 94 -12.30 -16.40 -11.67
C ALA A 94 -12.14 -14.87 -11.82
N LEU A 95 -12.90 -14.11 -11.02
CA LEU A 95 -12.79 -12.66 -10.94
C LEU A 95 -11.70 -12.24 -9.92
N PRO A 96 -10.66 -11.49 -10.32
CA PRO A 96 -9.74 -10.87 -9.37
C PRO A 96 -10.42 -9.76 -8.57
N ILE A 97 -10.35 -9.84 -7.24
CA ILE A 97 -10.78 -8.78 -6.32
C ILE A 97 -9.54 -8.20 -5.63
N ILE A 98 -9.12 -6.99 -5.99
CA ILE A 98 -8.00 -6.29 -5.36
C ILE A 98 -8.54 -5.51 -4.17
N CYS A 99 -8.22 -5.89 -2.94
CA CYS A 99 -8.82 -5.31 -1.74
C CYS A 99 -7.77 -4.81 -0.76
N GLY A 100 -7.86 -3.54 -0.34
CA GLY A 100 -6.94 -3.03 0.69
C GLY A 100 -6.85 -1.51 0.82
N GLY A 101 -5.82 -1.09 1.56
CA GLY A 101 -5.66 0.27 2.07
C GLY A 101 -4.32 0.94 1.74
N THR A 102 -3.39 0.25 1.09
CA THR A 102 -2.06 0.80 0.76
C THR A 102 -2.13 1.64 -0.52
N MET A 103 -2.50 2.90 -0.35
CA MET A 103 -2.76 3.82 -1.47
C MET A 103 -1.54 4.04 -2.39
N MET A 104 -0.31 3.95 -1.86
CA MET A 104 0.89 4.04 -2.69
C MET A 104 1.02 2.85 -3.66
N TYR A 105 0.70 1.64 -3.22
CA TYR A 105 0.69 0.44 -4.07
C TYR A 105 -0.38 0.57 -5.15
N TYR A 106 -1.55 1.06 -4.77
CA TYR A 106 -2.63 1.32 -5.72
C TYR A 106 -2.25 2.38 -6.75
N LYS A 107 -1.61 3.48 -6.31
CA LYS A 107 -1.11 4.51 -7.21
C LYS A 107 -0.07 3.96 -8.18
N ALA A 108 0.85 3.12 -7.71
CA ALA A 108 1.85 2.47 -8.56
C ALA A 108 1.20 1.57 -9.61
N LEU A 109 0.15 0.83 -9.23
CA LEU A 109 -0.63 0.00 -10.14
C LEU A 109 -1.33 0.84 -11.23
N VAL A 110 -2.02 1.90 -10.83
CA VAL A 110 -2.82 2.74 -11.75
C VAL A 110 -1.96 3.64 -12.63
N ASP A 111 -1.08 4.44 -12.03
CA ASP A 111 -0.30 5.46 -12.73
C ASP A 111 0.98 4.89 -13.36
N GLY A 112 1.37 3.68 -12.97
CA GLY A 112 2.70 3.14 -13.24
C GLY A 112 3.79 3.77 -12.39
N LEU A 113 4.99 3.20 -12.49
CA LEU A 113 6.19 3.70 -11.84
C LEU A 113 7.14 4.25 -12.90
N SER A 114 7.87 5.32 -12.54
CA SER A 114 9.07 5.68 -13.29
C SER A 114 10.10 4.57 -13.12
N PRO A 115 10.89 4.23 -14.16
CA PRO A 115 11.93 3.20 -14.09
C PRO A 115 13.11 3.75 -13.29
N LEU A 116 12.93 3.85 -11.97
CA LEU A 116 13.99 4.23 -11.07
C LEU A 116 14.91 3.03 -10.83
N PRO A 117 16.23 3.22 -10.90
CA PRO A 117 17.19 2.16 -10.63
C PRO A 117 17.10 1.74 -9.15
N GLU A 118 17.27 0.44 -8.88
CA GLU A 118 17.48 -0.06 -7.52
C GLU A 118 18.82 0.47 -6.97
N THR A 119 18.94 0.60 -5.65
CA THR A 119 20.15 1.14 -5.00
C THR A 119 20.71 0.13 -4.03
N SER A 120 21.97 -0.23 -4.19
CA SER A 120 22.59 -1.30 -3.41
C SER A 120 22.71 -0.94 -1.91
N PRO A 121 22.79 -1.95 -1.02
CA PRO A 121 23.01 -1.75 0.41
C PRO A 121 24.19 -0.83 0.71
N GLU A 122 25.29 -0.96 -0.03
CA GLU A 122 26.53 -0.19 0.18
C GLU A 122 26.29 1.31 -0.07
N VAL A 123 25.53 1.66 -1.12
CA VAL A 123 25.20 3.07 -1.41
C VAL A 123 24.29 3.65 -0.33
N ARG A 124 23.36 2.86 0.21
CA ARG A 124 22.49 3.30 1.31
C ARG A 124 23.30 3.55 2.57
N GLU A 125 24.17 2.62 2.94
CA GLU A 125 25.06 2.75 4.09
C GLU A 125 25.92 4.01 3.96
N GLN A 126 26.46 4.28 2.76
CA GLN A 126 27.22 5.49 2.49
C GLN A 126 26.41 6.76 2.73
N VAL A 127 25.15 6.81 2.26
CA VAL A 127 24.26 7.96 2.45
C VAL A 127 23.85 8.12 3.93
N GLN A 128 23.58 7.03 4.63
CA GLN A 128 23.28 7.06 6.06
C GLN A 128 24.48 7.54 6.89
N ALA A 129 25.69 7.06 6.56
CA ALA A 129 26.92 7.51 7.20
C ALA A 129 27.18 9.01 6.98
N MET A 130 26.91 9.51 5.77
CA MET A 130 26.99 10.94 5.48
C MET A 130 25.98 11.76 6.30
N ALA A 131 24.74 11.28 6.41
CA ALA A 131 23.73 11.93 7.22
C ALA A 131 24.04 11.88 8.72
N ALA A 132 24.68 10.82 9.21
CA ALA A 132 25.13 10.71 10.59
C ALA A 132 26.27 11.68 10.91
N ALA A 133 27.21 11.90 9.97
CA ALA A 133 28.34 12.80 10.16
C ALA A 133 27.98 14.28 10.02
N GLU A 134 27.13 14.63 9.04
CA GLU A 134 26.88 16.04 8.67
C GLU A 134 25.45 16.51 9.00
N GLY A 135 24.54 15.60 9.31
CA GLY A 135 23.12 15.87 9.48
C GLY A 135 22.32 15.94 8.17
N TRP A 136 21.05 15.55 8.24
CA TRP A 136 20.14 15.55 7.08
C TRP A 136 19.99 16.90 6.36
N PRO A 137 19.96 18.06 7.04
CA PRO A 137 19.95 19.35 6.35
C PRO A 137 21.17 19.56 5.45
N SER A 138 22.37 19.12 5.86
CA SER A 138 23.58 19.20 5.03
C SER A 138 23.46 18.27 3.81
N VAL A 139 22.97 17.05 4.00
CA VAL A 139 22.74 16.10 2.90
C VAL A 139 21.72 16.65 1.89
N HIS A 140 20.66 17.32 2.36
CA HIS A 140 19.68 17.98 1.50
C HIS A 140 20.28 19.12 0.67
N GLU A 141 21.17 19.94 1.24
CA GLU A 141 21.86 21.01 0.49
C GLU A 141 22.68 20.47 -0.69
N LYS A 142 23.20 19.23 -0.61
CA LYS A 142 23.89 18.59 -1.75
C LYS A 142 22.98 18.44 -2.97
N LEU A 143 21.66 18.29 -2.76
CA LEU A 143 20.68 18.23 -3.86
C LEU A 143 20.59 19.54 -4.64
N LYS A 144 20.99 20.68 -4.07
CA LYS A 144 20.94 21.98 -4.77
C LYS A 144 21.77 21.97 -6.06
N THR A 145 22.89 21.25 -6.06
CA THR A 145 23.75 21.08 -7.24
C THR A 145 23.39 19.81 -8.01
N ILE A 146 23.07 18.73 -7.31
CA ILE A 146 22.82 17.41 -7.91
C ILE A 146 21.46 17.34 -8.62
N ASP A 147 20.40 17.75 -7.93
CA ASP A 147 19.00 17.66 -8.38
C ASP A 147 18.21 18.91 -7.93
N PRO A 148 18.42 20.07 -8.58
CA PRO A 148 17.76 21.32 -8.21
C PRO A 148 16.22 21.22 -8.16
N PRO A 149 15.55 20.49 -9.09
CA PRO A 149 14.10 20.29 -9.00
C PRO A 149 13.64 19.59 -7.72
N LEU A 150 14.37 18.59 -7.23
CA LEU A 150 14.03 17.92 -5.97
C LEU A 150 14.44 18.71 -4.75
N TYR A 151 15.58 19.40 -4.77
CA TYR A 151 15.99 20.29 -3.69
C TYR A 151 14.89 21.29 -3.32
N GLN A 152 14.24 21.89 -4.33
CA GLN A 152 13.14 22.84 -4.12
C GLN A 152 11.85 22.21 -3.57
N LYS A 153 11.61 20.92 -3.86
CA LYS A 153 10.37 20.22 -3.50
C LYS A 153 10.46 19.47 -2.17
N LEU A 154 11.64 18.97 -1.82
CA LEU A 154 11.85 18.16 -0.64
C LEU A 154 12.17 19.05 0.56
N ALA A 155 11.55 18.74 1.70
CA ALA A 155 11.92 19.38 2.95
C ALA A 155 13.28 18.83 3.43
N PRO A 156 14.13 19.65 4.09
CA PRO A 156 15.44 19.20 4.56
C PRO A 156 15.41 18.00 5.52
N LEU A 157 14.30 17.82 6.24
CA LEU A 157 14.08 16.72 7.18
C LEU A 157 13.30 15.54 6.58
N ASP A 158 13.02 15.55 5.28
CA ASP A 158 12.46 14.40 4.56
C ASP A 158 13.58 13.38 4.28
N LYS A 159 14.11 12.80 5.37
CA LYS A 159 15.28 11.90 5.39
C LYS A 159 15.22 10.86 4.28
N GLN A 160 14.06 10.25 4.13
CA GLN A 160 13.87 9.14 3.21
C GLN A 160 13.97 9.57 1.74
N ARG A 161 13.29 10.66 1.36
CA ARG A 161 13.32 11.12 -0.04
C ARG A 161 14.63 11.79 -0.40
N VAL A 162 15.25 12.49 0.55
CA VAL A 162 16.59 13.04 0.39
C VAL A 162 17.61 11.93 0.21
N ALA A 163 17.57 10.89 1.06
CA ALA A 163 18.43 9.72 0.91
C ALA A 163 18.25 9.08 -0.47
N ARG A 164 17.00 8.77 -0.86
CA ARG A 164 16.71 8.12 -2.13
C ARG A 164 17.19 8.94 -3.34
N ALA A 165 17.00 10.26 -3.32
CA ALA A 165 17.49 11.13 -4.40
C ALA A 165 19.01 11.05 -4.54
N LEU A 166 19.73 11.04 -3.41
CA LEU A 166 21.18 10.94 -3.40
C LEU A 166 21.67 9.55 -3.76
N GLU A 167 21.04 8.48 -3.27
CA GLU A 167 21.37 7.10 -3.60
C GLU A 167 21.26 6.84 -5.12
N VAL A 168 20.17 7.28 -5.75
CA VAL A 168 19.98 7.14 -7.21
C VAL A 168 21.09 7.87 -7.96
N TYR A 169 21.46 9.07 -7.51
CA TYR A 169 22.54 9.83 -8.13
C TYR A 169 23.91 9.18 -7.93
N LEU A 170 24.24 8.72 -6.72
CA LEU A 170 25.51 8.04 -6.44
C LEU A 170 25.65 6.74 -7.24
N MET A 171 24.55 6.02 -7.42
CA MET A 171 24.54 4.78 -8.19
C MET A 171 24.66 5.00 -9.70
N THR A 172 23.98 6.03 -10.24
CA THR A 172 23.80 6.16 -11.70
C THR A 172 24.46 7.38 -12.33
N GLY A 173 24.95 8.33 -11.53
CA GLY A 173 25.42 9.64 -11.97
C GLY A 173 24.32 10.56 -12.52
N ARG A 174 23.04 10.13 -12.51
CA ARG A 174 21.91 10.90 -13.03
C ARG A 174 21.00 11.35 -11.88
N PRO A 175 20.50 12.60 -11.89
CA PRO A 175 19.55 13.06 -10.88
C PRO A 175 18.24 12.27 -10.94
N MET A 176 17.66 11.99 -9.78
CA MET A 176 16.41 11.23 -9.68
C MET A 176 15.27 11.91 -10.44
N SER A 177 15.22 13.25 -10.45
CA SER A 177 14.21 14.00 -11.18
C SER A 177 14.23 13.78 -12.70
N SER A 178 15.38 13.38 -13.27
CA SER A 178 15.47 13.09 -14.70
C SER A 178 14.63 11.88 -15.13
N TYR A 179 14.28 10.99 -14.20
CA TYR A 179 13.43 9.82 -14.46
C TYR A 179 11.92 10.14 -14.35
N PHE A 180 11.54 11.33 -13.86
CA PHE A 180 10.13 11.69 -13.60
C PHE A 180 9.32 12.13 -14.83
N GLY A 181 9.87 12.03 -16.04
CA GLY A 181 9.18 12.29 -17.30
C GLY A 181 9.11 11.10 -18.26
N GLU A 182 9.72 9.97 -17.91
CA GLU A 182 9.67 8.76 -18.74
C GLU A 182 8.24 8.18 -18.71
N LYS A 183 7.77 7.66 -19.86
CA LYS A 183 6.41 7.12 -19.98
C LYS A 183 6.19 6.05 -18.93
N LYS A 184 5.28 6.31 -18.00
CA LYS A 184 4.83 5.31 -17.04
C LYS A 184 3.86 4.37 -17.74
N ASN A 185 4.07 3.07 -17.55
CA ASN A 185 3.11 2.07 -18.02
C ASN A 185 1.90 2.08 -17.09
N ALA A 186 0.80 2.66 -17.56
CA ALA A 186 -0.48 2.65 -16.87
C ALA A 186 -0.95 1.21 -16.58
N CYS A 187 -1.97 1.07 -15.74
CA CYS A 187 -2.60 -0.22 -15.44
C CYS A 187 -3.01 -0.94 -16.74
N PRO A 188 -2.58 -2.20 -16.96
CA PRO A 188 -2.82 -2.90 -18.23
C PRO A 188 -4.19 -3.57 -18.32
N PHE A 189 -5.05 -3.43 -17.31
CA PHE A 189 -6.36 -4.09 -17.26
C PHE A 189 -7.47 -3.15 -16.77
N SER A 190 -8.67 -3.39 -17.27
CA SER A 190 -9.87 -2.61 -16.95
C SER A 190 -10.43 -2.94 -15.57
N ARG A 191 -10.99 -1.95 -14.86
CA ARG A 191 -11.40 -2.13 -13.47
C ARG A 191 -12.67 -1.39 -13.07
N LEU A 192 -13.40 -1.98 -12.13
CA LEU A 192 -14.49 -1.36 -11.39
C LEU A 192 -13.99 -1.10 -9.97
N GLU A 193 -14.10 0.13 -9.48
CA GLU A 193 -13.59 0.55 -8.19
C GLU A 193 -14.75 0.86 -7.24
N LEU A 194 -14.78 0.19 -6.09
CA LEU A 194 -15.67 0.48 -4.96
C LEU A 194 -14.84 1.15 -3.85
N VAL A 195 -15.12 2.40 -3.56
CA VAL A 195 -14.38 3.21 -2.58
C VAL A 195 -15.25 3.44 -1.35
N LEU A 196 -14.89 2.81 -0.24
CA LEU A 196 -15.59 2.90 1.03
C LEU A 196 -15.05 4.09 1.82
N LEU A 197 -15.89 5.09 2.08
CA LEU A 197 -15.57 6.27 2.88
C LEU A 197 -16.64 6.53 3.93
N PRO A 198 -16.26 7.07 5.10
CA PRO A 198 -17.26 7.47 6.07
C PRO A 198 -18.01 8.71 5.56
N GLN A 199 -19.31 8.80 5.87
CA GLN A 199 -20.15 9.95 5.51
C GLN A 199 -19.60 11.24 6.10
N ASP A 200 -19.23 11.15 7.37
CA ASP A 200 -18.72 12.26 8.17
C ASP A 200 -17.26 12.06 8.57
N ASN A 201 -16.58 13.16 8.86
CA ASN A 201 -15.28 13.13 9.50
C ASN A 201 -15.42 13.06 11.03
N ASP A 202 -16.28 12.19 11.58
CA ASP A 202 -16.35 11.99 13.03
C ASP A 202 -15.07 11.30 13.52
N ARG A 203 -14.10 12.14 13.87
CA ARG A 203 -12.79 11.73 14.37
C ARG A 203 -12.88 11.04 15.72
N THR A 204 -13.95 11.26 16.48
CA THR A 204 -14.13 10.71 17.82
C THR A 204 -14.57 9.27 17.72
N HIS A 205 -15.61 8.98 16.93
CA HIS A 205 -16.10 7.62 16.71
C HIS A 205 -15.03 6.72 16.09
N LEU A 206 -14.32 7.20 15.04
CA LEU A 206 -13.23 6.45 14.42
C LEU A 206 -12.09 6.15 15.40
N ARG A 207 -11.74 7.09 16.27
CA ARG A 207 -10.71 6.88 17.30
C ARG A 207 -11.12 5.83 18.32
N GLU A 208 -12.39 5.80 18.70
CA GLU A 208 -12.92 4.79 19.63
C GLU A 208 -12.85 3.38 19.02
N LEU A 209 -13.28 3.21 17.76
CA LEU A 209 -13.16 1.94 17.04
C LEU A 209 -11.69 1.49 16.91
N ILE A 210 -10.80 2.43 16.60
CA ILE A 210 -9.35 2.16 16.52
C ILE A 210 -8.82 1.71 17.88
N ARG A 211 -9.20 2.38 18.97
CA ARG A 211 -8.79 2.01 20.33
C ARG A 211 -9.24 0.61 20.70
N GLN A 212 -10.52 0.32 20.52
CA GLN A 212 -11.09 -1.00 20.81
C GLN A 212 -10.37 -2.11 20.02
N ARG A 213 -10.09 -1.85 18.73
CA ARG A 213 -9.33 -2.78 17.89
C ARG A 213 -7.89 -2.95 18.37
N PHE A 214 -7.21 -1.88 18.76
CA PHE A 214 -5.84 -1.94 19.25
C PHE A 214 -5.75 -2.70 20.58
N GLU A 215 -6.64 -2.41 21.52
CA GLU A 215 -6.74 -3.13 22.79
C GLU A 215 -7.08 -4.62 22.58
N HIS A 216 -7.94 -4.92 21.60
CA HIS A 216 -8.21 -6.30 21.20
C HIS A 216 -6.93 -6.99 20.69
N MET A 217 -6.15 -6.34 19.81
CA MET A 217 -4.86 -6.89 19.36
C MET A 217 -3.90 -7.18 20.53
N LEU A 218 -3.81 -6.27 21.50
CA LEU A 218 -2.98 -6.47 22.69
C LEU A 218 -3.44 -7.68 23.51
N LYS A 219 -4.75 -7.82 23.74
CA LYS A 219 -5.35 -8.97 24.43
C LYS A 219 -5.11 -10.29 23.69
N HIS A 220 -5.03 -10.24 22.37
CA HIS A 220 -4.81 -11.40 21.50
C HIS A 220 -3.33 -11.66 21.18
N GLY A 221 -2.40 -11.06 21.92
CA GLY A 221 -1.00 -11.45 21.90
C GLY A 221 -0.09 -10.63 20.99
N LEU A 222 -0.49 -9.43 20.57
CA LEU A 222 0.37 -8.53 19.78
C LEU A 222 1.75 -8.29 20.43
N ILE A 223 1.81 -8.19 21.76
CA ILE A 223 3.09 -8.01 22.48
C ILE A 223 3.98 -9.24 22.32
N ALA A 224 3.41 -10.44 22.48
CA ALA A 224 4.15 -11.68 22.34
C ALA A 224 4.63 -11.90 20.90
N GLU A 225 3.76 -11.64 19.92
CA GLU A 225 4.09 -11.69 18.48
C GLU A 225 5.25 -10.74 18.15
N THR A 226 5.21 -9.50 18.66
CA THR A 226 6.28 -8.52 18.42
C THR A 226 7.58 -8.93 19.11
N GLN A 227 7.51 -9.48 20.33
CA GLN A 227 8.68 -9.97 21.05
C GLN A 227 9.34 -11.13 20.28
N GLU A 228 8.57 -12.07 19.74
CA GLU A 228 9.10 -13.18 18.95
C GLU A 228 9.86 -12.70 17.70
N LEU A 229 9.34 -11.66 17.03
CA LEU A 229 10.04 -11.04 15.88
C LEU A 229 11.38 -10.42 16.31
N LEU A 230 11.42 -9.72 17.44
CA LEU A 230 12.65 -9.14 17.98
C LEU A 230 13.65 -10.22 18.42
N ASP A 231 13.18 -11.28 19.06
CA ASP A 231 13.99 -12.41 19.51
C ASP A 231 14.59 -13.18 18.33
N ARG A 232 13.88 -13.23 17.20
CA ARG A 232 14.39 -13.75 15.92
C ARG A 232 15.47 -12.87 15.28
N GLY A 233 15.75 -11.69 15.85
CA GLY A 233 16.75 -10.75 15.35
C GLY A 233 16.24 -9.82 14.24
N ILE A 234 14.92 -9.68 14.08
CA ILE A 234 14.36 -8.69 13.16
C ILE A 234 14.64 -7.29 13.73
N ASP A 235 15.31 -6.44 12.93
CA ASP A 235 15.60 -5.06 13.33
C ASP A 235 14.28 -4.31 13.61
N ALA A 236 14.20 -3.67 14.78
CA ALA A 236 13.07 -2.83 15.17
C ALA A 236 12.81 -1.65 14.19
N ASN A 237 13.80 -1.31 13.36
CA ASN A 237 13.70 -0.32 12.30
C ASN A 237 13.42 -0.91 10.92
N ALA A 238 13.29 -2.23 10.78
CA ALA A 238 12.95 -2.89 9.52
C ALA A 238 11.59 -2.39 9.00
N PRO A 239 11.36 -2.41 7.67
CA PRO A 239 10.08 -2.01 7.08
C PRO A 239 8.86 -2.71 7.70
N ALA A 240 8.97 -4.01 7.97
CA ALA A 240 7.97 -4.80 8.68
C ALA A 240 7.64 -4.20 10.05
N MET A 241 8.65 -3.94 10.88
CA MET A 241 8.50 -3.41 12.25
C MET A 241 8.01 -1.96 12.32
N ARG A 242 8.01 -1.23 11.19
CA ARG A 242 7.41 0.12 11.09
C ARG A 242 5.90 0.09 10.92
N ALA A 243 5.29 -1.07 10.69
CA ALA A 243 3.84 -1.21 10.66
C ALA A 243 3.23 -0.70 11.98
N VAL A 244 2.07 -0.07 11.86
CA VAL A 244 1.35 0.49 13.02
C VAL A 244 1.02 -0.64 13.99
N GLY A 245 1.29 -0.43 15.28
CA GLY A 245 1.22 -1.43 16.33
C GLY A 245 2.59 -2.00 16.68
N TYR A 246 3.25 -2.66 15.73
CA TYR A 246 4.57 -3.26 15.95
C TYR A 246 5.61 -2.23 16.38
N ARG A 247 5.66 -1.06 15.75
CA ARG A 247 6.62 -0.01 16.12
C ARG A 247 6.42 0.45 17.57
N GLN A 248 5.17 0.61 17.99
CA GLN A 248 4.85 1.08 19.34
C GLN A 248 5.16 0.01 20.38
N VAL A 249 4.81 -1.24 20.09
CA VAL A 249 5.12 -2.37 20.96
C VAL A 249 6.63 -2.57 21.08
N ALA A 250 7.40 -2.41 20.00
CA ALA A 250 8.86 -2.45 20.06
C ALA A 250 9.43 -1.35 20.99
N MET A 251 8.89 -0.12 20.97
CA MET A 251 9.29 0.94 21.90
C MET A 251 9.03 0.55 23.36
N TYR A 252 7.88 -0.07 23.62
CA TYR A 252 7.52 -0.58 24.95
C TYR A 252 8.47 -1.69 25.41
N LEU A 253 8.75 -2.68 24.55
CA LEU A 253 9.65 -3.79 24.86
C LEU A 253 11.10 -3.32 25.07
N GLN A 254 11.50 -2.21 24.47
CA GLN A 254 12.80 -1.55 24.68
C GLN A 254 12.85 -0.65 25.93
N GLY A 255 11.73 -0.47 26.64
CA GLY A 255 11.62 0.39 27.82
C GLY A 255 11.63 1.89 27.52
N GLU A 256 11.40 2.30 26.26
CA GLU A 256 11.36 3.72 25.86
C GLU A 256 10.07 4.42 26.30
N VAL A 257 8.97 3.65 26.43
CA VAL A 257 7.64 4.14 26.81
C VAL A 257 6.95 3.16 27.76
N SER A 258 6.04 3.68 28.59
CA SER A 258 5.16 2.86 29.41
C SER A 258 4.09 2.13 28.57
N TYR A 259 3.39 1.17 29.19
CA TYR A 259 2.29 0.45 28.54
C TYR A 259 1.17 1.40 28.10
N ASP A 260 0.76 2.33 28.96
CA ASP A 260 -0.31 3.29 28.65
C ASP A 260 0.11 4.24 27.51
N GLU A 261 1.37 4.70 27.51
CA GLU A 261 1.92 5.51 26.42
C GLU A 261 1.98 4.73 25.09
N MET A 262 2.35 3.45 25.12
CA MET A 262 2.33 2.57 23.94
C MET A 262 0.91 2.48 23.35
N VAL A 263 -0.11 2.28 24.18
CA VAL A 263 -1.51 2.24 23.75
C VAL A 263 -1.90 3.55 23.08
N GLU A 264 -1.65 4.69 23.72
CA GLU A 264 -1.98 6.00 23.16
C GLU A 264 -1.25 6.27 21.85
N LEU A 265 0.05 5.95 21.77
CA LEU A 265 0.83 6.10 20.54
C LEU A 265 0.32 5.20 19.42
N GLY A 266 -0.12 3.97 19.72
CA GLY A 266 -0.68 3.03 18.75
C GLY A 266 -1.99 3.53 18.17
N VAL A 267 -2.88 4.04 19.02
CA VAL A 267 -4.15 4.66 18.61
C VAL A 267 -3.91 5.91 17.77
N ILE A 268 -2.98 6.78 18.18
CA ILE A 268 -2.63 7.99 17.43
C ILE A 268 -2.06 7.64 16.06
N ALA A 269 -1.13 6.68 15.99
CA ALA A 269 -0.52 6.24 14.74
C ALA A 269 -1.57 5.66 13.78
N THR A 270 -2.45 4.80 14.27
CA THR A 270 -3.54 4.22 13.47
C THR A 270 -4.52 5.29 12.96
N ALA A 271 -4.87 6.26 13.81
CA ALA A 271 -5.74 7.37 13.41
C ALA A 271 -5.09 8.28 12.37
N ARG A 272 -3.77 8.49 12.43
CA ARG A 272 -3.02 9.20 11.39
C ARG A 272 -3.03 8.44 10.07
N LEU A 273 -2.78 7.13 10.09
CA LEU A 273 -2.86 6.27 8.91
C LEU A 273 -4.25 6.35 8.25
N ALA A 274 -5.32 6.16 9.03
CA ALA A 274 -6.69 6.26 8.53
C ALA A 274 -6.99 7.65 7.92
N LYS A 275 -6.52 8.73 8.58
CA LYS A 275 -6.63 10.09 8.03
C LYS A 275 -5.91 10.22 6.68
N HIS A 276 -4.67 9.74 6.58
CA HIS A 276 -3.90 9.79 5.34
C HIS A 276 -4.58 9.02 4.21
N GLN A 277 -5.09 7.82 4.50
CA GLN A 277 -5.87 7.02 3.55
C GLN A 277 -7.11 7.78 3.08
N MET A 278 -7.90 8.36 3.99
CA MET A 278 -9.09 9.14 3.62
C MET A 278 -8.75 10.39 2.81
N THR A 279 -7.70 11.14 3.18
CA THR A 279 -7.26 12.31 2.41
C THR A 279 -6.87 11.90 0.99
N TRP A 280 -6.16 10.79 0.84
CA TRP A 280 -5.78 10.28 -0.46
C TRP A 280 -6.97 9.81 -1.29
N LEU A 281 -7.92 9.08 -0.69
CA LEU A 281 -9.12 8.61 -1.39
C LEU A 281 -10.04 9.75 -1.84
N ARG A 282 -10.11 10.86 -1.09
CA ARG A 282 -10.98 12.00 -1.43
C ARG A 282 -10.40 12.96 -2.48
N GLY A 283 -9.08 13.03 -2.65
CA GLY A 283 -8.45 14.02 -3.54
C GLY A 283 -7.23 13.54 -4.33
N GLY A 284 -6.70 12.37 -4.02
CA GLY A 284 -5.57 11.73 -4.72
C GLY A 284 -5.99 10.77 -5.83
N LEU A 285 -7.24 10.27 -5.78
CA LEU A 285 -7.90 9.57 -6.88
C LEU A 285 -8.35 10.61 -7.90
N LYS A 286 -7.52 10.89 -8.92
CA LYS A 286 -8.02 11.62 -10.09
C LYS A 286 -9.06 10.74 -10.79
N ASP A 287 -10.16 11.33 -11.21
CA ASP A 287 -11.11 10.63 -12.06
C ASP A 287 -10.40 10.29 -13.38
N ALA A 288 -10.52 9.04 -13.82
CA ALA A 288 -9.94 8.58 -15.08
C ALA A 288 -10.62 9.25 -16.29
N THR A 289 -11.64 10.07 -16.08
CA THR A 289 -12.24 10.95 -17.09
C THR A 289 -11.45 12.25 -17.19
N ALA A 290 -10.71 12.36 -18.29
CA ALA A 290 -9.95 13.53 -18.76
C ALA A 290 -8.55 13.72 -18.14
N ALA A 291 -7.54 13.46 -18.98
CA ALA A 291 -6.17 13.87 -18.79
C ALA A 291 -6.07 15.39 -18.51
N GLY A 292 -5.31 15.77 -17.50
CA GLY A 292 -4.85 17.15 -17.33
C GLY A 292 -4.66 17.61 -15.89
N ALA A 293 -3.55 18.32 -15.66
CA ALA A 293 -3.26 19.20 -14.53
C ALA A 293 -3.04 18.58 -13.13
N ALA A 294 -1.76 18.51 -12.77
CA ALA A 294 -1.12 18.68 -11.46
C ALA A 294 -1.98 18.66 -10.17
N SER A 295 -1.55 17.86 -9.19
CA SER A 295 -1.37 18.38 -7.83
C SER A 295 -0.32 17.55 -7.09
N ALA A 296 0.57 18.26 -6.39
CA ALA A 296 1.55 17.74 -5.46
C ALA A 296 1.10 18.11 -4.05
N ALA A 297 1.12 17.18 -3.10
CA ALA A 297 1.40 17.43 -1.67
C ALA A 297 1.25 16.17 -0.79
N SER A 298 2.29 15.92 0.03
CA SER A 298 2.35 15.21 1.33
C SER A 298 2.01 13.71 1.39
N ALA A 299 2.60 12.85 2.24
CA ALA A 299 3.82 12.80 3.05
C ALA A 299 3.90 11.34 3.61
N ALA A 300 5.11 10.85 3.90
CA ALA A 300 5.43 9.97 5.04
C ALA A 300 4.97 8.49 5.19
N ASP A 301 4.40 7.78 4.20
CA ASP A 301 4.04 6.34 4.40
C ASP A 301 4.71 5.36 3.40
N ALA A 302 6.02 5.47 3.17
CA ALA A 302 6.66 4.73 2.07
C ALA A 302 8.01 4.08 2.40
N ALA A 303 8.28 3.65 3.63
CA ALA A 303 9.58 3.07 3.97
C ALA A 303 9.61 1.54 3.82
N ALA A 304 9.50 1.05 2.58
CA ALA A 304 9.81 -0.32 2.18
C ALA A 304 10.05 -0.37 0.67
N ALA A 305 11.29 -0.18 0.24
CA ALA A 305 11.72 -0.56 -1.10
C ALA A 305 13.11 -1.15 -0.93
N ASP A 306 13.28 -2.43 -1.27
CA ASP A 306 14.33 -2.91 -2.20
C ASP A 306 14.73 -4.38 -1.99
N SER A 307 15.34 -4.90 -3.05
CA SER A 307 16.04 -6.18 -3.25
C SER A 307 15.18 -7.40 -3.56
N ALA A 308 15.16 -7.79 -4.84
CA ALA A 308 15.70 -9.08 -5.29
C ALA A 308 15.70 -9.16 -6.83
N ALA A 309 16.84 -9.60 -7.38
CA ALA A 309 17.12 -9.74 -8.80
C ALA A 309 16.46 -10.99 -9.43
N ASP A 310 16.01 -10.90 -10.70
CA ASP A 310 16.61 -11.69 -11.78
C ASP A 310 16.17 -11.25 -13.20
N ALA A 311 17.00 -11.62 -14.17
CA ALA A 311 17.14 -11.05 -15.51
C ALA A 311 15.90 -11.04 -16.44
N ALA A 312 15.67 -9.90 -17.11
CA ALA A 312 14.82 -9.79 -18.28
C ALA A 312 15.64 -9.96 -19.58
N THR A 313 15.18 -10.83 -20.47
CA THR A 313 15.52 -10.76 -21.90
C THR A 313 14.32 -10.26 -22.69
N SER A 314 14.58 -9.28 -23.55
CA SER A 314 13.63 -8.50 -24.32
C SER A 314 12.93 -9.28 -25.44
N SER A 315 11.65 -8.98 -25.68
CA SER A 315 11.15 -8.83 -27.04
C SER A 315 10.02 -7.80 -27.06
N ALA A 316 10.22 -6.77 -27.87
CA ALA A 316 9.29 -5.68 -28.10
C ALA A 316 8.09 -6.14 -28.95
N ASP A 317 6.90 -5.71 -28.57
CA ASP A 317 5.84 -5.30 -29.49
C ASP A 317 4.78 -4.51 -28.70
N ALA A 318 4.94 -3.19 -28.64
CA ALA A 318 3.96 -2.29 -28.05
C ALA A 318 2.96 -1.86 -29.14
N ALA A 319 1.92 -2.67 -29.33
CA ALA A 319 0.71 -2.21 -30.00
C ALA A 319 0.11 -1.04 -29.22
N ALA A 320 -0.31 0.01 -29.92
CA ALA A 320 -1.01 1.16 -29.35
C ALA A 320 -2.30 0.67 -28.67
N GLY A 321 -2.29 0.54 -27.35
CA GLY A 321 -3.39 -0.02 -26.56
C GLY A 321 -4.53 0.99 -26.40
N ASP A 322 -5.76 0.52 -26.68
CA ASP A 322 -7.00 1.21 -26.36
C ASP A 322 -7.04 1.68 -24.91
N ALA A 323 -7.71 2.80 -24.66
CA ALA A 323 -7.85 3.35 -23.31
C ALA A 323 -8.51 2.32 -22.37
N VAL A 324 -7.77 1.92 -21.34
CA VAL A 324 -8.22 0.94 -20.35
C VAL A 324 -9.41 1.49 -19.56
N TYR A 325 -10.52 0.75 -19.54
CA TYR A 325 -11.76 1.18 -18.91
C TYR A 325 -11.62 1.23 -17.39
N SER A 326 -12.10 2.30 -16.77
CA SER A 326 -12.14 2.45 -15.32
C SER A 326 -13.40 3.17 -14.88
N GLU A 327 -14.14 2.57 -13.96
CA GLU A 327 -15.33 3.15 -13.33
C GLU A 327 -15.18 3.12 -11.82
N ARG A 328 -15.69 4.15 -11.13
CA ARG A 328 -15.53 4.31 -9.67
C ARG A 328 -16.84 4.70 -9.02
N HIS A 329 -17.16 4.01 -7.92
CA HIS A 329 -18.31 4.28 -7.06
C HIS A 329 -17.85 4.55 -5.64
N TYR A 330 -18.41 5.57 -5.01
CA TYR A 330 -18.16 5.88 -3.61
C TYR A 330 -19.33 5.36 -2.77
N LEU A 331 -19.02 4.58 -1.74
CA LEU A 331 -19.98 3.98 -0.83
C LEU A 331 -19.73 4.48 0.59
N THR A 332 -20.82 4.81 1.28
CA THR A 332 -20.78 5.23 2.67
C THR A 332 -20.61 4.04 3.60
N ILE A 333 -19.65 4.09 4.53
CA ILE A 333 -19.36 2.97 5.45
C ILE A 333 -20.56 2.66 6.35
N GLU A 334 -21.21 3.70 6.87
CA GLU A 334 -22.29 3.64 7.86
C GLU A 334 -23.66 3.27 7.26
N ASP A 335 -23.76 3.17 5.94
CA ASP A 335 -25.03 2.92 5.26
C ASP A 335 -25.46 1.45 5.41
N GLU A 336 -26.61 1.22 6.05
CA GLU A 336 -27.19 -0.11 6.26
C GLU A 336 -27.57 -0.80 4.94
N HIS A 337 -27.86 -0.03 3.89
CA HIS A 337 -28.17 -0.50 2.54
C HIS A 337 -26.95 -0.58 1.61
N LYS A 338 -25.73 -0.41 2.14
CA LYS A 338 -24.48 -0.49 1.36
C LYS A 338 -24.41 -1.76 0.51
N TRP A 339 -24.89 -2.88 1.03
CA TRP A 339 -24.89 -4.14 0.27
C TRP A 339 -25.84 -4.10 -0.93
N ASP A 340 -27.02 -3.51 -0.77
CA ASP A 340 -27.99 -3.37 -1.86
C ASP A 340 -27.45 -2.45 -2.96
N GLN A 341 -26.73 -1.39 -2.58
CA GLN A 341 -26.01 -0.52 -3.52
C GLN A 341 -24.92 -1.27 -4.29
N VAL A 342 -24.12 -2.09 -3.61
CA VAL A 342 -23.10 -2.94 -4.27
C VAL A 342 -23.77 -3.88 -5.28
N LEU A 343 -24.86 -4.53 -4.91
CA LEU A 343 -25.60 -5.41 -5.83
C LEU A 343 -26.16 -4.63 -7.04
N ALA A 344 -26.72 -3.43 -6.82
CA ALA A 344 -27.22 -2.59 -7.89
C ALA A 344 -26.10 -2.16 -8.87
N ILE A 345 -24.92 -1.83 -8.35
CA ILE A 345 -23.74 -1.55 -9.18
C ILE A 345 -23.36 -2.80 -9.98
N LEU A 346 -23.24 -3.97 -9.35
CA LEU A 346 -22.90 -5.21 -10.07
C LEU A 346 -23.92 -5.56 -11.16
N GLN A 347 -25.22 -5.29 -10.96
CA GLN A 347 -26.26 -5.51 -11.96
C GLN A 347 -26.10 -4.63 -13.21
N GLN A 348 -25.49 -3.45 -13.09
CA GLN A 348 -25.14 -2.59 -14.23
C GLN A 348 -23.95 -3.14 -15.02
N HIS A 349 -23.26 -4.15 -14.48
CA HIS A 349 -22.08 -4.80 -15.04
C HIS A 349 -22.33 -6.30 -15.27
N PRO A 350 -23.26 -6.67 -16.19
CA PRO A 350 -23.69 -8.06 -16.38
C PRO A 350 -22.55 -9.03 -16.72
N GLN A 351 -21.45 -8.53 -17.29
CA GLN A 351 -20.23 -9.31 -17.53
C GLN A 351 -19.58 -9.85 -16.24
N LEU A 352 -19.78 -9.21 -15.09
CA LEU A 352 -19.30 -9.71 -13.79
C LEU A 352 -20.13 -10.91 -13.31
N TRP A 353 -21.39 -11.02 -13.74
CA TRP A 353 -22.22 -12.19 -13.44
C TRP A 353 -21.82 -13.45 -14.21
N ALA A 354 -20.95 -13.35 -15.22
CA ALA A 354 -20.31 -14.53 -15.81
C ALA A 354 -19.49 -15.32 -14.76
N PHE A 355 -19.16 -14.71 -13.63
CA PHE A 355 -18.48 -15.34 -12.50
C PHE A 355 -19.43 -15.79 -11.39
N HIS A 356 -20.76 -15.65 -11.50
CA HIS A 356 -21.68 -16.17 -10.48
C HIS A 356 -21.54 -17.70 -10.35
N TYR A 357 -21.62 -18.24 -9.13
CA TYR A 357 -21.60 -19.68 -8.87
C TYR A 357 -22.83 -20.42 -9.43
#